data_AF-A0A1H1N1P1-F1
#
_entry.id   AF-A0A1H1N1P1-F1
#
_cell.length_a   1.000
_cell.length_b   1.000
_cell.length_c   1.000
_cell.angle_alpha   90.00
_cell.angle_beta   90.00
_cell.angle_gamma   90.00
#
_symmetry.space_group_name_H-M   'P 1'
#
loop_
_entity.id
_entity.type
_entity.pdbx_description
1 polymer ?
#
loop_
_entity_poly.entity_id
_entity_poly.type
_entity_poly.pdbx_seq_one_letter_code
_entity_poly.pdbx_strand_id
1 'polypeptide(L)'
;MDGPSSGRRPSRAGSTGRPFRPDAGRTRRAPTGTAQRRSLVTVLARHAARVRSRRALWSGVLRALGTTLVAALLAAPFAALWGIGHAEVEDYVGPHRVTFATSFSGEIAVDLGPIGRAFLPSPVAPVGVTATVGSVGTAASTLNSLFSSKTLAAYTSLYEEPEVVIGAIVDELQVAALLQGAGAEAVLLLAFAVWRLRSQLLSPWVARTVTRRRTGVAYVVVLVLVLGSILAPSSPAGTRIPITIAAGSRFASVTVDSRVLADLLDRGVRGVTLLSGRQQAAVRTYVDTAVDDLSSQLDRLPRPRPGETMLLGFSDLHCNQAMTELITRLTLATRPRVVLSSGDDTVNGTAVEKTCIRREAGIAAGAGVPLVVSSGNHDSDVTEAQQRAEEMVVLDGGVVEVAGLRTLGDDDPEHNVPFSQDRTLDRPESEEQLGARMLQAAAARPVDVLLVHQPAASVVLMTAADPGARLVLWGHFHSEAGPTVVEHADGSWTVGMQEGTAGGVRQPTITSFSTPFSPPLKSADVYFYFRDDATGLITGVQPVHFTPDAEVVIDDRVVTGDVDDLPAETRARLSGSTPSPTATPTG
;
A
#
# COMPACT_ATOMS: atom_id res chain seq x y z
N MET A 1 25.53 -19.86 -70.57
CA MET A 1 25.36 -21.22 -70.04
C MET A 1 24.21 -21.20 -69.06
N ASP A 2 23.08 -21.85 -69.22
CA ASP A 2 22.42 -22.55 -70.31
C ASP A 2 20.94 -22.56 -69.93
N GLY A 3 20.04 -22.51 -70.93
CA GLY A 3 18.66 -22.98 -70.73
C GLY A 3 18.63 -24.52 -70.69
N PRO A 4 17.50 -25.19 -71.00
CA PRO A 4 16.13 -24.69 -71.15
C PRO A 4 15.03 -25.68 -70.65
N SER A 5 13.76 -25.29 -70.87
CA SER A 5 12.65 -26.18 -71.32
C SER A 5 12.01 -27.12 -70.27
N SER A 6 10.72 -27.50 -70.32
CA SER A 6 9.55 -27.20 -71.16
C SER A 6 8.30 -27.90 -70.58
N GLY A 7 7.11 -27.54 -71.08
CA GLY A 7 5.88 -28.38 -71.04
C GLY A 7 4.65 -27.67 -70.45
N ARG A 8 3.92 -26.84 -71.23
CA ARG A 8 2.74 -27.14 -72.10
C ARG A 8 1.37 -27.14 -71.38
N ARG A 9 0.65 -26.01 -71.54
CA ARG A 9 -0.76 -25.71 -71.98
C ARG A 9 -1.79 -26.86 -72.19
N PRO A 10 -3.12 -26.59 -72.42
CA PRO A 10 -3.86 -25.30 -72.60
C PRO A 10 -5.21 -25.21 -71.83
N SER A 11 -5.87 -24.05 -71.69
CA SER A 11 -6.92 -23.48 -72.59
C SER A 11 -7.87 -22.60 -71.74
N ARG A 12 -8.80 -21.76 -72.21
CA ARG A 12 -8.95 -20.75 -73.28
C ARG A 12 -10.30 -20.04 -72.97
N ALA A 13 -10.52 -18.85 -73.55
CA ALA A 13 -11.76 -18.02 -73.59
C ALA A 13 -11.96 -17.05 -72.41
N GLY A 14 -12.24 -15.75 -72.58
CA GLY A 14 -12.45 -14.90 -73.76
C GLY A 14 -13.43 -13.76 -73.44
N SER A 15 -13.07 -12.49 -73.76
CA SER A 15 -13.94 -11.38 -74.20
C SER A 15 -13.12 -10.06 -74.20
N THR A 16 -12.66 -9.54 -75.35
CA THR A 16 -13.32 -8.52 -76.22
C THR A 16 -13.86 -7.33 -75.40
N GLY A 17 -13.34 -6.10 -75.44
CA GLY A 17 -12.80 -5.34 -76.58
C GLY A 17 -13.81 -4.25 -76.97
N ARG A 18 -13.56 -3.00 -76.58
CA ARG A 18 -14.23 -1.81 -77.11
C ARG A 18 -13.18 -0.76 -77.46
N PRO A 19 -13.16 -0.21 -78.68
CA PRO A 19 -12.54 1.06 -78.95
C PRO A 19 -13.57 2.18 -79.07
N PHE A 20 -13.03 3.36 -78.85
CA PHE A 20 -13.56 4.70 -78.80
C PHE A 20 -13.86 5.25 -80.21
N ARG A 21 -14.94 6.02 -80.39
CA ARG A 21 -14.96 7.30 -81.15
C ARG A 21 -16.32 8.03 -81.04
N PRO A 22 -16.32 9.37 -81.26
CA PRO A 22 -17.25 10.32 -80.66
C PRO A 22 -18.37 10.74 -81.61
N ASP A 23 -19.42 11.37 -81.08
CA ASP A 23 -20.16 12.33 -81.90
C ASP A 23 -20.68 13.52 -81.10
N ALA A 24 -20.66 14.66 -81.79
CA ALA A 24 -20.98 15.99 -81.34
C ALA A 24 -22.50 16.21 -81.27
N GLY A 25 -22.95 17.03 -80.31
CA GLY A 25 -24.38 17.34 -80.18
C GLY A 25 -24.67 18.38 -79.13
N ARG A 26 -24.40 19.64 -79.45
CA ARG A 26 -24.69 20.82 -78.63
C ARG A 26 -26.19 21.11 -78.64
N THR A 27 -26.89 21.02 -77.52
CA THR A 27 -28.15 21.77 -77.27
C THR A 27 -28.23 22.24 -75.82
N ARG A 28 -28.48 23.55 -75.65
CA ARG A 28 -28.70 24.24 -74.37
C ARG A 28 -30.11 23.94 -73.84
N ARG A 29 -30.23 23.66 -72.53
CA ARG A 29 -31.21 24.26 -71.60
C ARG A 29 -30.96 23.78 -70.16
N ALA A 30 -30.94 24.72 -69.22
CA ALA A 30 -30.85 24.46 -67.77
C ALA A 30 -32.09 23.71 -67.25
N PRO A 31 -31.97 22.96 -66.15
CA PRO A 31 -32.68 23.39 -64.95
C PRO A 31 -31.91 23.16 -63.62
N THR A 32 -31.99 24.20 -62.78
CA THR A 32 -32.19 24.17 -61.31
C THR A 32 -31.84 22.91 -60.51
N GLY A 33 -30.94 23.07 -59.54
CA GLY A 33 -30.73 22.11 -58.46
C GLY A 33 -29.50 22.40 -57.62
N THR A 34 -29.44 23.56 -56.94
CA THR A 34 -28.39 23.87 -55.98
C THR A 34 -28.51 22.97 -54.74
N ALA A 35 -27.81 21.83 -54.76
CA ALA A 35 -27.49 21.05 -53.58
C ALA A 35 -26.47 21.86 -52.74
N GLN A 36 -26.97 22.71 -51.86
CA GLN A 36 -26.16 23.52 -50.95
C GLN A 36 -25.49 22.59 -49.94
N ARG A 37 -24.23 22.20 -50.19
CA ARG A 37 -23.36 21.53 -49.20
C ARG A 37 -23.21 22.46 -48.00
N ARG A 38 -23.83 22.11 -46.87
CA ARG A 38 -23.71 22.85 -45.61
C ARG A 38 -22.30 22.64 -45.06
N SER A 39 -21.47 23.68 -45.05
CA SER A 39 -20.14 23.61 -44.44
C SER A 39 -20.24 23.73 -42.92
N LEU A 40 -19.31 23.09 -42.19
CA LEU A 40 -19.14 23.17 -40.74
C LEU A 40 -19.13 24.61 -40.21
N VAL A 41 -18.60 25.55 -41.00
CA VAL A 41 -18.53 26.98 -40.67
C VAL A 41 -19.92 27.62 -40.55
N THR A 42 -20.84 27.29 -41.46
CA THR A 42 -22.24 27.76 -41.38
C THR A 42 -23.03 27.17 -40.21
N VAL A 43 -22.61 26.01 -39.68
CA VAL A 43 -23.24 25.37 -38.52
C VAL A 43 -22.78 26.03 -37.22
N LEU A 44 -21.47 26.29 -37.09
CA LEU A 44 -20.88 27.02 -35.97
C LEU A 44 -21.38 28.46 -35.90
N ALA A 45 -21.47 29.17 -37.04
CA ALA A 45 -21.99 30.53 -37.11
C ALA A 45 -23.48 30.63 -36.72
N ARG A 46 -24.30 29.61 -37.05
CA ARG A 46 -25.72 29.54 -36.63
C ARG A 46 -25.90 29.19 -35.15
N HIS A 47 -24.95 28.50 -34.52
CA HIS A 47 -24.96 28.27 -33.07
C HIS A 47 -24.51 29.51 -32.30
N ALA A 48 -23.51 30.25 -32.81
CA ALA A 48 -23.10 31.54 -32.26
C ALA A 48 -24.22 32.61 -32.35
N ALA A 49 -25.00 32.63 -33.44
CA ALA A 49 -26.07 33.61 -33.66
C ALA A 49 -27.38 33.34 -32.87
N ARG A 50 -27.50 32.24 -32.12
CA ARG A 50 -28.69 31.90 -31.30
C ARG A 50 -28.64 32.40 -29.86
N VAL A 51 -27.57 33.07 -29.45
CA VAL A 51 -27.41 33.56 -28.07
C VAL A 51 -28.00 34.96 -27.96
N ARG A 52 -29.30 35.07 -27.66
CA ARG A 52 -30.00 36.36 -27.49
C ARG A 52 -30.40 36.69 -26.04
N SER A 53 -30.03 35.89 -25.04
CA SER A 53 -30.13 36.30 -23.62
C SER A 53 -29.29 35.41 -22.69
N ARG A 54 -28.81 35.98 -21.58
CA ARG A 54 -28.20 35.20 -20.47
C ARG A 54 -29.13 34.05 -20.04
N ARG A 55 -30.44 34.28 -19.96
CA ARG A 55 -31.44 33.24 -19.63
C ARG A 55 -31.43 32.05 -20.60
N ALA A 56 -31.23 32.28 -21.90
CA ALA A 56 -31.16 31.20 -22.89
C ALA A 56 -29.89 30.34 -22.71
N LEU A 57 -28.74 30.98 -22.43
CA LEU A 57 -27.49 30.28 -22.07
C LEU A 57 -27.66 29.46 -20.79
N TRP A 58 -28.17 30.06 -19.72
CA TRP A 58 -28.45 29.38 -18.45
C TRP A 58 -29.42 28.20 -18.63
N SER A 59 -30.49 28.37 -19.40
CA SER A 59 -31.43 27.28 -19.71
C SER A 59 -30.80 26.17 -20.55
N GLY A 60 -29.85 26.50 -21.43
CA GLY A 60 -29.10 25.54 -22.24
C GLY A 60 -28.13 24.73 -21.40
N VAL A 61 -27.39 25.39 -20.51
CA VAL A 61 -26.46 24.76 -19.56
C VAL A 61 -27.21 23.87 -18.58
N LEU A 62 -28.31 24.35 -17.97
CA LEU A 62 -29.14 23.54 -17.06
C LEU A 62 -29.73 22.30 -17.75
N ARG A 63 -30.18 22.44 -19.00
CA ARG A 63 -30.64 21.29 -19.78
C ARG A 63 -29.51 20.33 -20.12
N ALA A 64 -28.32 20.83 -20.46
CA ALA A 64 -27.16 20.00 -20.72
C ALA A 64 -26.77 19.21 -19.46
N LEU A 65 -26.64 19.89 -18.32
CA LEU A 65 -26.37 19.29 -17.02
C LEU A 65 -27.43 18.25 -16.64
N GLY A 66 -28.72 18.58 -16.74
CA GLY A 66 -29.80 17.63 -16.46
C GLY A 66 -29.77 16.40 -17.38
N THR A 67 -29.46 16.59 -18.67
CA THR A 67 -29.31 15.44 -19.59
C THR A 67 -28.09 14.59 -19.30
N THR A 68 -26.97 15.19 -18.90
CA THR A 68 -25.75 14.47 -18.51
C THR A 68 -25.99 13.70 -17.22
N LEU A 69 -26.66 14.29 -16.24
CA LEU A 69 -27.02 13.62 -14.99
C LEU A 69 -27.92 12.40 -15.23
N VAL A 70 -28.95 12.53 -16.08
CA VAL A 70 -29.79 11.37 -16.44
C VAL A 70 -28.98 10.31 -17.18
N ALA A 71 -28.06 10.70 -18.06
CA ALA A 71 -27.19 9.75 -18.75
C ALA A 71 -26.25 9.03 -17.79
N ALA A 72 -25.68 9.75 -16.80
CA ALA A 72 -24.84 9.20 -15.75
C ALA A 72 -25.63 8.17 -14.93
N LEU A 73 -26.81 8.53 -14.44
CA LEU A 73 -27.68 7.61 -13.69
C LEU A 73 -28.08 6.35 -14.47
N LEU A 74 -28.28 6.47 -15.80
CA LEU A 74 -28.57 5.31 -16.64
C LEU A 74 -27.33 4.46 -16.93
N ALA A 75 -26.14 5.08 -17.00
CA ALA A 75 -24.87 4.39 -17.21
C ALA A 75 -24.35 3.70 -15.93
N ALA A 76 -24.62 4.30 -14.76
CA ALA A 76 -24.18 3.84 -13.44
C ALA A 76 -24.34 2.33 -13.19
N PRO A 77 -25.49 1.66 -13.46
CA PRO A 77 -25.59 0.22 -13.25
C PRO A 77 -24.64 -0.59 -14.14
N PHE A 78 -24.42 -0.18 -15.40
CA PHE A 78 -23.47 -0.86 -16.28
C PHE A 78 -22.03 -0.61 -15.86
N ALA A 79 -21.72 0.62 -15.44
CA ALA A 79 -20.42 1.00 -14.91
C ALA A 79 -20.09 0.24 -13.62
N ALA A 80 -21.05 0.10 -12.70
CA ALA A 80 -20.89 -0.66 -11.46
C ALA A 80 -20.66 -2.16 -11.75
N LEU A 81 -21.46 -2.76 -12.65
CA LEU A 81 -21.26 -4.16 -13.06
C LEU A 81 -19.92 -4.37 -13.77
N TRP A 82 -19.48 -3.40 -14.57
CA TRP A 82 -18.16 -3.43 -15.19
C TRP A 82 -17.05 -3.38 -14.14
N GLY A 83 -17.15 -2.42 -13.21
CA GLY A 83 -16.19 -2.23 -12.12
C GLY A 83 -16.03 -3.48 -11.26
N ILE A 84 -17.15 -4.06 -10.80
CA ILE A 84 -17.13 -5.31 -10.02
C ILE A 84 -16.62 -6.49 -10.85
N GLY A 85 -16.84 -6.53 -12.16
CA GLY A 85 -16.39 -7.63 -13.00
C GLY A 85 -14.91 -7.58 -13.41
N HIS A 86 -14.24 -6.45 -13.19
CA HIS A 86 -12.85 -6.20 -13.63
C HIS A 86 -11.99 -5.59 -12.52
N ALA A 87 -12.43 -5.67 -11.26
CA ALA A 87 -11.58 -5.26 -10.15
C ALA A 87 -10.48 -6.30 -9.98
N GLU A 88 -9.26 -5.84 -10.07
CA GLU A 88 -8.07 -6.65 -9.97
C GLU A 88 -7.05 -5.90 -9.13
N VAL A 89 -6.47 -6.60 -8.17
CA VAL A 89 -5.42 -6.12 -7.27
C VAL A 89 -4.31 -7.16 -7.30
N GLU A 90 -3.08 -6.70 -7.42
CA GLU A 90 -1.90 -7.55 -7.36
C GLU A 90 -1.13 -7.19 -6.10
N ASP A 91 -0.89 -8.17 -5.23
CA ASP A 91 -0.30 -7.95 -3.92
C ASP A 91 0.60 -9.12 -3.50
N TYR A 92 1.38 -8.99 -2.42
CA TYR A 92 2.21 -10.06 -1.89
C TYR A 92 1.59 -10.73 -0.67
N VAL A 93 1.57 -12.07 -0.69
CA VAL A 93 1.14 -12.91 0.43
C VAL A 93 2.31 -13.78 0.85
N GLY A 94 3.02 -13.33 1.89
CA GLY A 94 4.33 -13.89 2.24
C GLY A 94 5.29 -13.78 1.05
N PRO A 95 5.95 -14.86 0.61
CA PRO A 95 6.89 -14.80 -0.51
C PRO A 95 6.23 -14.85 -1.90
N HIS A 96 4.90 -14.97 -1.99
CA HIS A 96 4.20 -15.09 -3.28
C HIS A 96 3.55 -13.78 -3.70
N ARG A 97 3.75 -13.44 -4.96
CA ARG A 97 2.90 -12.49 -5.68
C ARG A 97 1.56 -13.16 -5.96
N VAL A 98 0.47 -12.53 -5.55
CA VAL A 98 -0.89 -13.04 -5.68
C VAL A 98 -1.76 -12.01 -6.39
N THR A 99 -2.44 -12.44 -7.45
CA THR A 99 -3.42 -11.61 -8.14
C THR A 99 -4.80 -11.93 -7.63
N PHE A 100 -5.47 -10.97 -7.01
CA PHE A 100 -6.86 -11.04 -6.60
C PHE A 100 -7.74 -10.40 -7.64
N ALA A 101 -8.63 -11.17 -8.26
CA ALA A 101 -9.56 -10.68 -9.26
C ALA A 101 -11.00 -11.00 -8.88
N THR A 102 -11.89 -10.00 -8.93
CA THR A 102 -13.32 -10.21 -8.75
C THR A 102 -13.96 -10.77 -10.02
N SER A 103 -15.02 -11.53 -9.86
CA SER A 103 -15.80 -12.08 -10.98
C SER A 103 -17.25 -12.31 -10.58
N PHE A 104 -18.08 -12.72 -11.54
CA PHE A 104 -19.46 -13.14 -11.28
C PHE A 104 -19.62 -14.67 -11.23
N SER A 105 -18.57 -15.37 -10.78
CA SER A 105 -18.59 -16.84 -10.65
C SER A 105 -19.48 -17.34 -9.51
N GLY A 106 -19.75 -16.50 -8.51
CA GLY A 106 -20.39 -16.90 -7.25
C GLY A 106 -19.52 -17.77 -6.35
N GLU A 107 -18.23 -17.93 -6.67
CA GLU A 107 -17.28 -18.77 -5.93
C GLU A 107 -16.02 -17.97 -5.56
N ILE A 108 -15.45 -18.29 -4.40
CA ILE A 108 -14.08 -17.95 -4.03
C ILE A 108 -13.18 -19.07 -4.56
N ALA A 109 -12.20 -18.73 -5.39
CA ALA A 109 -11.25 -19.67 -5.96
C ALA A 109 -9.82 -19.31 -5.57
N VAL A 110 -9.00 -20.30 -5.24
CA VAL A 110 -7.56 -20.16 -5.06
C VAL A 110 -6.87 -21.01 -6.12
N ASP A 111 -6.17 -20.36 -7.05
CA ASP A 111 -5.41 -21.00 -8.11
C ASP A 111 -3.95 -21.15 -7.72
N LEU A 112 -3.51 -22.40 -7.53
CA LEU A 112 -2.13 -22.76 -7.16
C LEU A 112 -1.33 -23.23 -8.38
N GLY A 113 -1.78 -22.88 -9.59
CA GLY A 113 -1.13 -23.20 -10.84
C GLY A 113 -1.12 -24.72 -11.11
N PRO A 114 0.05 -25.35 -11.34
CA PRO A 114 0.12 -26.77 -11.71
C PRO A 114 -0.45 -27.75 -10.67
N ILE A 115 -0.60 -27.32 -9.41
CA ILE A 115 -1.10 -28.16 -8.32
C ILE A 115 -2.63 -28.32 -8.42
N GLY A 116 -3.32 -27.32 -8.96
CA GLY A 116 -4.78 -27.26 -9.11
C GLY A 116 -5.40 -26.07 -8.40
N ARG A 117 -6.74 -26.02 -8.42
CA ARG A 117 -7.55 -24.95 -7.85
C ARG A 117 -8.42 -25.46 -6.71
N ALA A 118 -8.55 -24.65 -5.66
CA ALA A 118 -9.52 -24.85 -4.58
C ALA A 118 -10.68 -23.86 -4.74
N PHE A 119 -11.90 -24.32 -4.44
CA PHE A 119 -13.14 -23.58 -4.63
C PHE A 119 -13.97 -23.63 -3.36
N LEU A 120 -14.57 -22.50 -3.00
CA LEU A 120 -15.50 -22.33 -1.89
C LEU A 120 -16.68 -21.46 -2.37
N PRO A 121 -17.92 -21.75 -1.99
CA PRO A 121 -19.05 -20.86 -2.30
C PRO A 121 -18.81 -19.45 -1.74
N SER A 122 -19.09 -18.43 -2.54
CA SER A 122 -18.98 -17.05 -2.09
C SER A 122 -20.14 -16.69 -1.15
N PRO A 123 -19.89 -16.05 0.00
CA PRO A 123 -20.95 -15.57 0.89
C PRO A 123 -21.76 -14.41 0.28
N VAL A 124 -21.25 -13.78 -0.79
CA VAL A 124 -21.85 -12.60 -1.46
C VAL A 124 -22.18 -12.89 -2.93
N ALA A 125 -22.58 -14.13 -3.24
CA ALA A 125 -23.02 -14.53 -4.58
C ALA A 125 -24.05 -13.52 -5.16
N PRO A 126 -23.95 -13.17 -6.47
CA PRO A 126 -23.15 -13.82 -7.51
C PRO A 126 -21.69 -13.35 -7.60
N VAL A 127 -21.22 -12.45 -6.72
CA VAL A 127 -19.84 -11.98 -6.74
C VAL A 127 -18.92 -13.07 -6.18
N GLY A 128 -17.84 -13.36 -6.89
CA GLY A 128 -16.77 -14.25 -6.49
C GLY A 128 -15.40 -13.59 -6.57
N VAL A 129 -14.39 -14.18 -5.96
CA VAL A 129 -13.00 -13.69 -5.96
C VAL A 129 -12.08 -14.85 -6.32
N THR A 130 -11.16 -14.61 -7.25
CA THR A 130 -10.10 -15.57 -7.59
C THR A 130 -8.76 -15.02 -7.12
N ALA A 131 -8.10 -15.74 -6.22
CA ALA A 131 -6.72 -15.49 -5.82
C ALA A 131 -5.80 -16.40 -6.64
N THR A 132 -5.01 -15.83 -7.53
CA THR A 132 -4.05 -16.57 -8.37
C THR A 132 -2.67 -16.45 -7.79
N VAL A 133 -2.14 -17.55 -7.26
CA VAL A 133 -0.83 -17.58 -6.59
C VAL A 133 0.27 -17.74 -7.64
N GLY A 134 1.08 -16.70 -7.79
CA GLY A 134 2.26 -16.68 -8.66
C GLY A 134 3.45 -17.44 -8.08
N SER A 135 4.49 -17.62 -8.90
CA SER A 135 5.75 -18.23 -8.46
C SER A 135 6.54 -17.32 -7.52
N VAL A 136 7.30 -17.91 -6.60
CA VAL A 136 8.32 -17.21 -5.81
C VAL A 136 9.54 -16.99 -6.70
N GLY A 137 9.76 -15.78 -7.20
CA GLY A 137 10.99 -15.41 -7.92
C GLY A 137 11.42 -16.37 -9.04
N THR A 138 12.72 -16.37 -9.40
CA THR A 138 13.23 -17.21 -10.48
C THR A 138 12.98 -18.69 -10.21
N ALA A 139 12.45 -19.38 -11.23
CA ALA A 139 11.92 -20.74 -11.25
C ALA A 139 12.94 -21.87 -10.97
N ALA A 140 13.83 -21.72 -9.99
CA ALA A 140 14.93 -22.65 -9.74
C ALA A 140 15.20 -22.93 -8.24
N SER A 141 14.19 -22.86 -7.37
CA SER A 141 14.24 -23.62 -6.12
C SER A 141 13.10 -24.63 -6.07
N THR A 142 13.48 -25.90 -6.00
CA THR A 142 12.66 -27.10 -6.00
C THR A 142 11.36 -26.91 -5.22
N LEU A 143 10.21 -27.43 -5.68
CA LEU A 143 8.93 -27.43 -4.95
C LEU A 143 9.06 -27.75 -3.42
N ASN A 144 10.08 -28.51 -3.02
CA ASN A 144 10.43 -28.76 -1.61
C ASN A 144 10.82 -27.51 -0.79
N SER A 145 11.37 -26.44 -1.36
CA SER A 145 11.65 -25.18 -0.65
C SER A 145 10.35 -24.43 -0.35
N LEU A 146 9.37 -24.47 -1.27
CA LEU A 146 8.04 -23.87 -1.10
C LEU A 146 7.22 -24.55 -0.01
N PHE A 147 7.42 -25.85 0.20
CA PHE A 147 6.78 -26.63 1.28
C PHE A 147 7.71 -26.91 2.46
N SER A 148 8.81 -26.16 2.59
CA SER A 148 9.67 -26.30 3.77
C SER A 148 8.88 -25.94 5.03
N SER A 149 9.21 -26.54 6.17
CA SER A 149 8.61 -26.17 7.45
C SER A 149 8.76 -24.68 7.78
N LYS A 150 9.77 -24.01 7.20
CA LYS A 150 10.03 -22.58 7.34
C LYS A 150 9.13 -21.73 6.46
N THR A 151 8.88 -22.11 5.21
CA THR A 151 7.91 -21.41 4.34
C THR A 151 6.49 -21.62 4.87
N LEU A 152 6.21 -22.80 5.38
CA LEU A 152 4.95 -23.10 6.05
C LEU A 152 4.74 -22.26 7.31
N ALA A 153 5.81 -21.91 8.04
CA ALA A 153 5.81 -20.93 9.13
C ALA A 153 5.47 -19.51 8.67
N ALA A 154 5.88 -19.12 7.46
CA ALA A 154 5.55 -17.81 6.93
C ALA A 154 4.05 -17.71 6.56
N TYR A 155 3.41 -18.82 6.16
CA TYR A 155 1.97 -18.86 5.86
C TYR A 155 1.05 -19.03 7.07
N THR A 156 1.56 -19.46 8.22
CA THR A 156 0.72 -19.52 9.45
C THR A 156 0.29 -18.12 9.91
N SER A 157 0.92 -17.08 9.38
CA SER A 157 0.56 -15.67 9.58
C SER A 157 -0.87 -15.31 9.22
N LEU A 158 -1.32 -15.81 8.07
CA LEU A 158 -2.67 -15.58 7.54
C LEU A 158 -3.74 -16.36 8.30
N TYR A 159 -3.33 -17.32 9.13
CA TYR A 159 -4.23 -18.26 9.79
C TYR A 159 -4.79 -17.73 11.11
N GLU A 160 -4.12 -16.78 11.77
CA GLU A 160 -4.51 -16.32 13.11
C GLU A 160 -5.70 -15.36 13.09
N GLU A 161 -5.71 -14.38 12.18
CA GLU A 161 -6.80 -13.39 12.04
C GLU A 161 -7.28 -13.26 10.59
N PRO A 162 -7.81 -14.34 9.99
CA PRO A 162 -8.15 -14.36 8.57
C PRO A 162 -9.22 -13.32 8.19
N GLU A 163 -10.08 -12.93 9.13
CA GLU A 163 -11.14 -11.94 8.89
C GLU A 163 -10.57 -10.54 8.61
N VAL A 164 -9.51 -10.14 9.33
CA VAL A 164 -8.87 -8.83 9.16
C VAL A 164 -8.13 -8.78 7.82
N VAL A 165 -7.40 -9.85 7.49
CA VAL A 165 -6.69 -10.03 6.21
C VAL A 165 -7.68 -9.97 5.03
N ILE A 166 -8.76 -10.75 5.10
CA ILE A 166 -9.77 -10.78 4.03
C ILE A 166 -10.44 -9.41 3.90
N GLY A 167 -10.73 -8.74 5.01
CA GLY A 167 -11.27 -7.38 5.01
C GLY A 167 -10.38 -6.40 4.26
N ALA A 168 -9.07 -6.44 4.50
CA ALA A 168 -8.11 -5.56 3.83
C ALA A 168 -8.07 -5.78 2.31
N ILE A 169 -8.00 -7.04 1.85
CA ILE A 169 -8.05 -7.37 0.41
C ILE A 169 -9.37 -6.89 -0.21
N VAL A 170 -10.49 -7.07 0.50
CA VAL A 170 -11.81 -6.63 0.02
C VAL A 170 -11.88 -5.11 -0.09
N ASP A 171 -11.31 -4.36 0.86
CA ASP A 171 -11.26 -2.90 0.82
C ASP A 171 -10.51 -2.42 -0.45
N GLU A 172 -9.38 -3.03 -0.79
CA GLU A 172 -8.65 -2.69 -2.01
C GLU A 172 -9.41 -3.06 -3.29
N LEU A 173 -10.02 -4.25 -3.33
CA LEU A 173 -10.85 -4.65 -4.47
C LEU A 173 -12.05 -3.72 -4.65
N GLN A 174 -12.61 -3.15 -3.57
CA GLN A 174 -13.67 -2.14 -3.66
C GLN A 174 -13.14 -0.84 -4.29
N VAL A 175 -11.96 -0.37 -3.89
CA VAL A 175 -11.33 0.81 -4.50
C VAL A 175 -11.05 0.55 -5.98
N ALA A 176 -10.48 -0.60 -6.34
CA ALA A 176 -10.26 -1.00 -7.72
C ALA A 176 -11.57 -1.05 -8.52
N ALA A 177 -12.63 -1.63 -7.95
CA ALA A 177 -13.96 -1.68 -8.57
C ALA A 177 -14.53 -0.28 -8.83
N LEU A 178 -14.35 0.65 -7.89
CA LEU A 178 -14.79 2.04 -8.04
C LEU A 178 -14.01 2.77 -9.13
N LEU A 179 -12.69 2.59 -9.20
CA LEU A 179 -11.85 3.20 -10.24
C LEU A 179 -12.21 2.67 -11.64
N GLN A 180 -12.33 1.35 -11.78
CA GLN A 180 -12.77 0.71 -13.02
C GLN A 180 -14.20 1.13 -13.41
N GLY A 181 -15.09 1.24 -12.42
CA GLY A 181 -16.46 1.73 -12.60
C GLY A 181 -16.50 3.18 -13.08
N ALA A 182 -15.74 4.08 -12.45
CA ALA A 182 -15.64 5.48 -12.85
C ALA A 182 -15.08 5.63 -14.28
N GLY A 183 -14.06 4.83 -14.63
CA GLY A 183 -13.55 4.75 -15.99
C GLY A 183 -14.61 4.32 -17.01
N ALA A 184 -15.38 3.28 -16.70
CA ALA A 184 -16.48 2.82 -17.54
C ALA A 184 -17.60 3.86 -17.67
N GLU A 185 -17.96 4.54 -16.58
CA GLU A 185 -18.94 5.62 -16.60
C GLU A 185 -18.49 6.77 -17.51
N ALA A 186 -17.22 7.19 -17.42
CA ALA A 186 -16.66 8.22 -18.28
C ALA A 186 -16.74 7.83 -19.77
N VAL A 187 -16.42 6.57 -20.11
CA VAL A 187 -16.51 6.05 -21.48
C VAL A 187 -17.97 6.02 -21.97
N LEU A 188 -18.91 5.56 -21.14
CA LEU A 188 -20.34 5.52 -21.49
C LEU A 188 -20.91 6.94 -21.69
N LEU A 189 -20.51 7.90 -20.85
CA LEU A 189 -20.89 9.31 -20.99
C LEU A 189 -20.29 9.94 -22.25
N LEU A 190 -19.04 9.62 -22.59
CA LEU A 190 -18.41 10.06 -23.83
C LEU A 190 -19.15 9.48 -25.05
N ALA A 191 -19.47 8.19 -25.04
CA ALA A 191 -20.25 7.54 -26.09
C ALA A 191 -21.64 8.20 -26.24
N PHE A 192 -22.30 8.52 -25.12
CA PHE A 192 -23.55 9.26 -25.13
C PHE A 192 -23.42 10.67 -25.72
N ALA A 193 -22.35 11.40 -25.38
CA ALA A 193 -22.08 12.73 -25.92
C ALA A 193 -21.85 12.68 -27.45
N VAL A 194 -21.05 11.73 -27.93
CA VAL A 194 -20.83 11.50 -29.36
C VAL A 194 -22.14 11.13 -30.06
N TRP A 195 -22.94 10.25 -29.45
CA TRP A 195 -24.27 9.88 -29.96
C TRP A 195 -25.23 11.06 -30.05
N ARG A 196 -25.17 12.00 -29.10
CA ARG A 196 -25.97 13.24 -29.16
C ARG A 196 -25.53 14.14 -30.31
N LEU A 197 -24.22 14.22 -30.57
CA LEU A 197 -23.62 15.01 -31.64
C LEU A 197 -23.75 14.37 -33.03
N ARG A 198 -24.16 13.10 -33.12
CA ARG A 198 -24.28 12.35 -34.40
C ARG A 198 -25.11 13.06 -35.47
N SER A 199 -26.14 13.82 -35.08
CA SER A 199 -27.00 14.57 -36.00
C SER A 199 -26.29 15.76 -36.66
N GLN A 200 -25.17 16.20 -36.08
CA GLN A 200 -24.31 17.25 -36.59
C GLN A 200 -23.11 16.69 -37.36
N LEU A 201 -22.70 15.45 -37.06
CA LEU A 201 -21.50 14.79 -37.58
C LEU A 201 -21.76 13.79 -38.73
N LEU A 202 -22.95 13.16 -38.79
CA LEU A 202 -23.28 12.10 -39.75
C LEU A 202 -24.34 12.55 -40.76
N SER A 203 -24.36 11.91 -41.94
CA SER A 203 -25.34 12.22 -42.97
C SER A 203 -26.77 11.87 -42.51
N PRO A 204 -27.81 12.62 -42.94
CA PRO A 204 -29.20 12.40 -42.53
C PRO A 204 -29.74 10.99 -42.79
N TRP A 205 -29.10 10.25 -43.70
CA TRP A 205 -29.51 8.89 -44.08
C TRP A 205 -29.11 7.83 -43.04
N VAL A 206 -28.06 8.09 -42.26
CA VAL A 206 -27.60 7.23 -41.15
C VAL A 206 -28.31 7.57 -39.84
N ALA A 207 -28.72 8.83 -39.66
CA ALA A 207 -29.46 9.30 -38.49
C ALA A 207 -30.96 8.95 -38.56
N ARG A 208 -31.31 7.67 -38.71
CA ARG A 208 -32.71 7.24 -38.52
C ARG A 208 -33.19 7.67 -37.14
N THR A 209 -34.38 8.27 -37.08
CA THR A 209 -34.99 8.74 -35.83
C THR A 209 -35.39 7.56 -34.96
N VAL A 210 -34.49 7.14 -34.07
CA VAL A 210 -34.84 6.21 -32.99
C VAL A 210 -35.72 6.97 -32.00
N THR A 211 -36.98 6.57 -31.85
CA THR A 211 -37.91 7.16 -30.88
C THR A 211 -37.42 6.91 -29.44
N ARG A 212 -37.64 7.85 -28.51
CA ARG A 212 -37.29 7.70 -27.08
C ARG A 212 -37.84 6.41 -26.44
N ARG A 213 -39.03 5.98 -26.88
CA ARG A 213 -39.65 4.72 -26.42
C ARG A 213 -38.81 3.50 -26.82
N ARG A 214 -38.30 3.46 -28.05
CA ARG A 214 -37.46 2.35 -28.54
C ARG A 214 -36.09 2.33 -27.85
N THR A 215 -35.48 3.48 -27.58
CA THR A 215 -34.22 3.52 -26.80
C THR A 215 -34.43 3.08 -25.35
N GLY A 216 -35.55 3.50 -24.72
CA GLY A 216 -35.88 3.05 -23.36
C GLY A 216 -36.13 1.55 -23.29
N VAL A 217 -36.88 0.98 -24.24
CA VAL A 217 -37.09 -0.48 -24.32
C VAL A 217 -35.77 -1.21 -24.55
N ALA A 218 -34.93 -0.74 -25.49
CA ALA A 218 -33.64 -1.35 -25.74
C ALA A 218 -32.73 -1.32 -24.50
N TYR A 219 -32.69 -0.20 -23.78
CA TYR A 219 -31.96 -0.08 -22.52
C TYR A 219 -32.42 -1.10 -21.48
N VAL A 220 -33.74 -1.19 -21.24
CA VAL A 220 -34.30 -2.15 -20.27
C VAL A 220 -34.00 -3.58 -20.69
N VAL A 221 -34.12 -3.91 -21.98
CA VAL A 221 -33.80 -5.25 -22.49
C VAL A 221 -32.32 -5.57 -22.27
N VAL A 222 -31.40 -4.65 -22.60
CA VAL A 222 -29.97 -4.85 -22.37
C VAL A 222 -29.67 -5.00 -20.88
N LEU A 223 -30.24 -4.15 -20.04
CA LEU A 223 -30.05 -4.22 -18.58
C LEU A 223 -30.53 -5.56 -18.02
N VAL A 224 -31.73 -6.01 -18.43
CA VAL A 224 -32.28 -7.31 -18.02
C VAL A 224 -31.45 -8.47 -18.54
N LEU A 225 -30.92 -8.40 -19.77
CA LEU A 225 -30.05 -9.43 -20.32
C LEU A 225 -28.72 -9.51 -19.57
N VAL A 226 -28.11 -8.36 -19.27
CA VAL A 226 -26.85 -8.30 -18.52
C VAL A 226 -27.06 -8.80 -17.08
N LEU A 227 -28.06 -8.27 -16.36
CA LEU A 227 -28.39 -8.75 -15.02
C LEU A 227 -28.75 -10.24 -15.03
N GLY A 228 -29.55 -10.68 -16.00
CA GLY A 228 -29.92 -12.07 -16.18
C GLY A 228 -28.70 -12.98 -16.44
N SER A 229 -27.70 -12.50 -17.20
CA SER A 229 -26.46 -13.26 -17.44
C SER A 229 -25.58 -13.41 -16.20
N ILE A 230 -25.64 -12.44 -15.27
CA ILE A 230 -24.87 -12.41 -14.03
C ILE A 230 -25.56 -13.22 -12.92
N LEU A 231 -26.89 -13.11 -12.83
CA LEU A 231 -27.70 -13.81 -11.83
C LEU A 231 -28.00 -15.26 -12.23
N ALA A 232 -27.82 -15.62 -13.51
CA ALA A 232 -27.97 -16.99 -13.95
C ALA A 232 -26.91 -17.87 -13.26
N PRO A 233 -27.31 -18.91 -12.52
CA PRO A 233 -26.36 -19.79 -11.86
C PRO A 233 -25.46 -20.44 -12.92
N SER A 234 -24.16 -20.16 -12.84
CA SER A 234 -23.17 -20.83 -13.66
C SER A 234 -22.91 -22.21 -13.06
N SER A 235 -23.01 -23.26 -13.87
CA SER A 235 -22.59 -24.59 -13.43
C SER A 235 -21.06 -24.61 -13.36
N PRO A 236 -20.45 -25.04 -12.24
CA PRO A 236 -19.01 -25.11 -12.14
C PRO A 236 -18.45 -26.00 -13.26
N ALA A 237 -17.64 -25.43 -14.13
CA ALA A 237 -17.00 -26.19 -15.20
C ALA A 237 -15.79 -26.95 -14.63
N GLY A 238 -15.75 -28.27 -14.82
CA GLY A 238 -14.60 -29.11 -14.46
C GLY A 238 -14.84 -30.04 -13.27
N THR A 239 -13.80 -30.75 -12.87
CA THR A 239 -13.84 -31.72 -11.76
C THR A 239 -14.01 -30.98 -10.43
N ARG A 240 -14.88 -31.49 -9.56
CA ARG A 240 -15.07 -31.00 -8.18
C ARG A 240 -14.94 -32.19 -7.23
N ILE A 241 -13.83 -32.25 -6.51
CA ILE A 241 -13.49 -33.29 -5.55
C ILE A 241 -13.67 -32.70 -4.15
N PRO A 242 -14.59 -33.23 -3.32
CA PRO A 242 -14.67 -32.80 -1.92
C PRO A 242 -13.44 -33.29 -1.16
N ILE A 243 -12.88 -32.43 -0.29
CA ILE A 243 -11.77 -32.80 0.59
C ILE A 243 -12.30 -33.43 1.88
N THR A 244 -11.60 -34.44 2.43
CA THR A 244 -12.11 -35.19 3.59
C THR A 244 -11.83 -34.48 4.92
N ILE A 245 -10.77 -33.68 5.02
CA ILE A 245 -10.47 -32.82 6.19
C ILE A 245 -11.56 -31.77 6.45
N ALA A 246 -12.32 -31.42 5.42
CA ALA A 246 -13.43 -30.48 5.52
C ALA A 246 -14.65 -31.05 6.28
N ALA A 247 -14.77 -32.39 6.40
CA ALA A 247 -15.92 -33.02 7.05
C ALA A 247 -15.98 -32.66 8.54
N GLY A 248 -17.00 -31.90 8.94
CA GLY A 248 -17.21 -31.46 10.32
C GLY A 248 -16.47 -30.16 10.71
N SER A 249 -15.88 -29.43 9.77
CA SER A 249 -15.26 -28.12 9.99
C SER A 249 -15.94 -27.01 9.18
N ARG A 250 -15.53 -25.74 9.40
CA ARG A 250 -16.00 -24.59 8.61
C ARG A 250 -15.65 -24.67 7.11
N PHE A 251 -14.77 -25.60 6.74
CA PHE A 251 -14.33 -25.82 5.37
C PHE A 251 -15.13 -26.92 4.65
N ALA A 252 -16.22 -27.43 5.23
CA ALA A 252 -17.06 -28.52 4.71
C ALA A 252 -17.47 -28.41 3.23
N SER A 253 -17.57 -27.17 2.73
CA SER A 253 -17.97 -26.86 1.35
C SER A 253 -16.80 -26.65 0.38
N VAL A 254 -15.54 -26.79 0.84
CA VAL A 254 -14.37 -26.66 -0.03
C VAL A 254 -14.30 -27.86 -0.98
N THR A 255 -14.08 -27.56 -2.26
CA THR A 255 -13.84 -28.56 -3.31
C THR A 255 -12.59 -28.21 -4.09
N VAL A 256 -11.96 -29.20 -4.71
CA VAL A 256 -10.76 -28.99 -5.55
C VAL A 256 -10.91 -29.67 -6.90
N ASP A 257 -10.16 -29.23 -7.91
CA ASP A 257 -10.16 -29.85 -9.24
C ASP A 257 -9.07 -30.92 -9.45
N SER A 258 -8.13 -31.02 -8.50
CA SER A 258 -6.95 -31.89 -8.56
C SER A 258 -6.91 -32.89 -7.43
N ARG A 259 -6.65 -34.16 -7.75
CA ARG A 259 -6.44 -35.22 -6.75
C ARG A 259 -5.16 -35.00 -5.94
N VAL A 260 -4.13 -34.44 -6.56
CA VAL A 260 -2.87 -34.11 -5.88
C VAL A 260 -3.12 -33.03 -4.85
N LEU A 261 -3.89 -31.99 -5.20
CA LEU A 261 -4.27 -30.94 -4.26
C LEU A 261 -5.15 -31.49 -3.14
N ALA A 262 -6.11 -32.37 -3.45
CA ALA A 262 -6.98 -32.97 -2.44
C ALA A 262 -6.17 -33.71 -1.35
N ASP A 263 -5.24 -34.56 -1.79
CA ASP A 263 -4.39 -35.35 -0.90
C ASP A 263 -3.35 -34.47 -0.17
N LEU A 264 -2.84 -33.42 -0.82
CA LEU A 264 -1.95 -32.44 -0.19
C LEU A 264 -2.67 -31.61 0.86
N LEU A 265 -3.92 -31.21 0.65
CA LEU A 265 -4.73 -30.54 1.68
C LEU A 265 -5.07 -31.50 2.81
N ASP A 266 -5.47 -32.74 2.50
CA ASP A 266 -5.84 -33.76 3.49
C ASP A 266 -4.64 -34.22 4.36
N ARG A 267 -3.40 -34.12 3.86
CA ARG A 267 -2.18 -34.39 4.67
C ARG A 267 -1.55 -33.11 5.24
N GLY A 268 -1.58 -32.04 4.47
CA GLY A 268 -0.93 -30.75 4.73
C GLY A 268 -1.61 -29.93 5.81
N VAL A 269 -2.95 -29.86 5.84
CA VAL A 269 -3.67 -29.06 6.86
C VAL A 269 -3.38 -29.55 8.28
N ARG A 270 -3.29 -30.87 8.48
CA ARG A 270 -2.88 -31.44 9.78
C ARG A 270 -1.45 -31.05 10.13
N GLY A 271 -0.54 -31.08 9.17
CA GLY A 271 0.86 -30.66 9.34
C GLY A 271 0.99 -29.17 9.68
N VAL A 272 0.28 -28.30 8.95
CA VAL A 272 0.19 -26.85 9.19
C VAL A 272 -0.33 -26.58 10.59
N THR A 273 -1.42 -27.23 11.00
CA THR A 273 -2.01 -27.03 12.33
C THR A 273 -1.03 -27.43 13.43
N LEU A 274 -0.34 -28.56 13.28
CA LEU A 274 0.67 -29.01 14.24
C LEU A 274 1.89 -28.07 14.30
N LEU A 275 2.36 -27.57 13.16
CA LEU A 275 3.50 -26.65 13.08
C LEU A 275 3.13 -25.27 13.66
N SER A 276 1.97 -24.73 13.29
CA SER A 276 1.39 -23.50 13.84
C SER A 276 1.28 -23.60 15.36
N GLY A 277 0.69 -24.70 15.87
CA GLY A 277 0.57 -24.91 17.32
C GLY A 277 1.93 -24.97 18.03
N ARG A 278 2.96 -25.57 17.41
CA ARG A 278 4.33 -25.58 17.96
C ARG A 278 4.98 -24.20 17.95
N GLN A 279 4.79 -23.42 16.89
CA GLN A 279 5.32 -22.05 16.79
C GLN A 279 4.66 -21.13 17.83
N GLN A 280 3.34 -21.17 17.94
CA GLN A 280 2.61 -20.43 18.95
C GLN A 280 3.01 -20.85 20.38
N ALA A 281 3.30 -22.13 20.60
CA ALA A 281 3.85 -22.57 21.89
C ALA A 281 5.24 -21.99 22.12
N ALA A 282 6.13 -22.00 21.13
CA ALA A 282 7.47 -21.43 21.24
C ALA A 282 7.45 -19.92 21.50
N VAL A 283 6.60 -19.17 20.79
CA VAL A 283 6.40 -17.72 21.02
C VAL A 283 5.88 -17.46 22.43
N ARG A 284 4.87 -18.20 22.88
CA ARG A 284 4.34 -18.05 24.25
C ARG A 284 5.41 -18.33 25.30
N THR A 285 6.13 -19.44 25.18
CA THR A 285 7.23 -19.77 26.09
C THR A 285 8.30 -18.68 26.10
N TYR A 286 8.66 -18.14 24.93
CA TYR A 286 9.62 -17.04 24.82
C TYR A 286 9.13 -15.79 25.56
N VAL A 287 7.90 -15.34 25.28
CA VAL A 287 7.30 -14.17 25.92
C VAL A 287 7.19 -14.36 27.43
N ASP A 288 6.69 -15.50 27.90
CA ASP A 288 6.55 -15.78 29.33
C ASP A 288 7.91 -15.75 30.03
N THR A 289 8.94 -16.35 29.43
CA THR A 289 10.31 -16.37 29.98
C THR A 289 10.92 -14.96 30.03
N ALA A 290 10.80 -14.20 28.94
CA ALA A 290 11.30 -12.83 28.87
C ALA A 290 10.57 -11.90 29.85
N VAL A 291 9.28 -12.11 30.08
CA VAL A 291 8.50 -11.36 31.07
C VAL A 291 8.93 -11.70 32.49
N ASP A 292 9.16 -12.98 32.80
CA ASP A 292 9.67 -13.40 34.11
C ASP A 292 11.05 -12.79 34.37
N ASP A 293 11.93 -12.81 33.37
CA ASP A 293 13.26 -12.20 33.45
C ASP A 293 13.18 -10.68 33.64
N LEU A 294 12.40 -9.97 32.82
CA LEU A 294 12.14 -8.53 32.96
C LEU A 294 11.56 -8.17 34.34
N SER A 295 10.64 -8.99 34.85
CA SER A 295 10.00 -8.80 36.16
C SER A 295 10.97 -8.97 37.33
N SER A 296 12.07 -9.72 37.14
CA SER A 296 13.11 -9.89 38.16
C SER A 296 14.01 -8.66 38.32
N GLN A 297 13.97 -7.72 37.37
CA GLN A 297 14.84 -6.54 37.30
C GLN A 297 14.07 -5.22 37.11
N LEU A 298 12.85 -5.12 37.67
CA LEU A 298 12.01 -3.91 37.61
C LEU A 298 12.69 -2.63 38.16
N ASP A 299 13.66 -2.78 39.06
CA ASP A 299 14.43 -1.64 39.60
C ASP A 299 15.42 -1.05 38.58
N ARG A 300 15.77 -1.81 37.52
CA ARG A 300 16.62 -1.36 36.43
C ARG A 300 15.84 -0.73 35.28
N LEU A 301 14.50 -0.81 35.29
CA LEU A 301 13.67 -0.23 34.24
C LEU A 301 14.01 1.25 33.99
N PRO A 302 14.00 1.69 32.72
CA PRO A 302 14.21 3.08 32.36
C PRO A 302 13.26 4.03 33.10
N ARG A 303 13.84 5.07 33.71
CA ARG A 303 13.11 6.10 34.46
C ARG A 303 13.73 7.48 34.21
N PRO A 304 12.93 8.52 33.92
CA PRO A 304 13.44 9.87 33.79
C PRO A 304 13.90 10.42 35.15
N ARG A 305 14.93 11.28 35.12
CA ARG A 305 15.30 12.10 36.29
C ARG A 305 14.31 13.26 36.45
N PRO A 306 14.26 13.93 37.61
CA PRO A 306 13.46 15.15 37.76
C PRO A 306 13.81 16.19 36.69
N GLY A 307 12.81 16.70 35.97
CA GLY A 307 13.00 17.63 34.86
C GLY A 307 13.31 16.97 33.51
N GLU A 308 13.21 15.64 33.42
CA GLU A 308 13.31 14.92 32.16
C GLU A 308 11.99 14.28 31.74
N THR A 309 11.80 14.24 30.43
CA THR A 309 10.80 13.43 29.75
C THR A 309 11.48 12.23 29.09
N MET A 310 10.83 11.07 29.11
CA MET A 310 11.34 9.84 28.49
C MET A 310 10.56 9.52 27.21
N LEU A 311 11.29 9.17 26.14
CA LEU A 311 10.76 8.71 24.85
C LEU A 311 11.15 7.24 24.66
N LEU A 312 10.37 6.48 23.89
CA LEU A 312 10.71 5.13 23.46
C LEU A 312 10.88 5.14 21.93
N GLY A 313 11.98 4.62 21.41
CA GLY A 313 12.19 4.43 19.97
C GLY A 313 12.50 2.98 19.63
N PHE A 314 12.11 2.60 18.42
CA PHE A 314 12.51 1.36 17.79
C PHE A 314 12.49 1.47 16.25
N SER A 315 13.07 0.47 15.59
CA SER A 315 12.99 0.27 14.14
C SER A 315 12.89 -1.20 13.80
N ASP A 316 12.49 -1.54 12.58
CA ASP A 316 12.59 -2.87 11.99
C ASP A 316 11.83 -3.93 12.82
N LEU A 317 10.59 -3.61 13.23
CA LEU A 317 9.71 -4.52 13.97
C LEU A 317 9.30 -5.72 13.12
N HIS A 318 9.13 -5.53 11.81
CA HIS A 318 8.82 -6.59 10.84
C HIS A 318 7.66 -7.50 11.29
N CYS A 319 6.61 -6.89 11.85
CA CYS A 319 5.44 -7.56 12.38
C CYS A 319 5.70 -8.58 13.51
N ASN A 320 6.88 -8.62 14.16
CA ASN A 320 7.17 -9.62 15.18
C ASN A 320 6.19 -9.53 16.37
N GLN A 321 5.30 -10.51 16.50
CA GLN A 321 4.24 -10.49 17.50
C GLN A 321 4.74 -10.71 18.92
N ALA A 322 5.78 -11.53 19.10
CA ALA A 322 6.39 -11.75 20.41
C ALA A 322 6.93 -10.43 20.96
N MET A 323 7.62 -9.70 20.09
CA MET A 323 8.21 -8.41 20.43
C MET A 323 7.16 -7.33 20.58
N THR A 324 6.13 -7.29 19.73
CA THR A 324 5.00 -6.37 19.90
C THR A 324 4.37 -6.50 21.29
N GLU A 325 4.16 -7.73 21.78
CA GLU A 325 3.64 -7.98 23.14
C GLU A 325 4.63 -7.50 24.23
N LEU A 326 5.91 -7.80 24.09
CA LEU A 326 6.94 -7.40 25.06
C LEU A 326 7.12 -5.88 25.13
N ILE A 327 7.15 -5.19 23.98
CA ILE A 327 7.25 -3.74 23.87
C ILE A 327 5.96 -3.09 24.40
N THR A 328 4.78 -3.68 24.18
CA THR A 328 3.52 -3.23 24.77
C THR A 328 3.60 -3.24 26.30
N ARG A 329 4.06 -4.36 26.89
CA ARG A 329 4.23 -4.48 28.35
C ARG A 329 5.26 -3.48 28.89
N LEU A 330 6.36 -3.30 28.18
CA LEU A 330 7.40 -2.36 28.55
C LEU A 330 6.89 -0.91 28.50
N THR A 331 6.12 -0.55 27.47
CA THR A 331 5.47 0.77 27.32
C THR A 331 4.46 1.01 28.44
N LEU A 332 3.67 0.02 28.82
CA LEU A 332 2.74 0.10 29.96
C LEU A 332 3.47 0.30 31.30
N ALA A 333 4.62 -0.36 31.49
CA ALA A 333 5.39 -0.28 32.73
C ALA A 333 6.17 1.03 32.86
N THR A 334 6.73 1.53 31.75
CA THR A 334 7.63 2.70 31.73
C THR A 334 6.91 4.02 31.41
N ARG A 335 5.76 3.96 30.72
CA ARG A 335 4.93 5.11 30.31
C ARG A 335 5.74 6.24 29.65
N PRO A 336 6.44 5.97 28.54
CA PRO A 336 7.12 7.03 27.79
C PRO A 336 6.11 8.06 27.29
N ARG A 337 6.57 9.26 26.97
CA ARG A 337 5.71 10.35 26.50
C ARG A 337 5.18 10.11 25.09
N VAL A 338 5.95 9.41 24.27
CA VAL A 338 5.69 9.07 22.88
C VAL A 338 6.49 7.81 22.55
N VAL A 339 5.98 7.01 21.62
CA VAL A 339 6.69 5.91 20.99
C VAL A 339 7.03 6.32 19.56
N LEU A 340 8.26 6.06 19.11
CA LEU A 340 8.80 6.45 17.82
C LEU A 340 9.19 5.17 17.05
N SER A 341 8.64 4.96 15.86
CA SER A 341 9.12 3.94 14.92
C SER A 341 9.87 4.62 13.76
N SER A 342 11.11 4.19 13.49
CA SER A 342 11.87 4.62 12.31
C SER A 342 11.77 3.65 11.12
N GLY A 343 10.72 2.81 11.09
CA GLY A 343 10.23 2.13 9.89
C GLY A 343 10.50 0.62 9.84
N ASP A 344 10.11 -0.01 8.74
CA ASP A 344 10.08 -1.46 8.55
C ASP A 344 9.21 -2.15 9.61
N ASP A 345 8.00 -1.62 9.77
CA ASP A 345 6.99 -2.13 10.68
C ASP A 345 6.32 -3.40 10.12
N THR A 346 6.20 -3.46 8.79
CA THR A 346 5.71 -4.62 8.05
C THR A 346 6.85 -5.44 7.42
N VAL A 347 6.50 -6.58 6.83
CA VAL A 347 7.45 -7.40 6.06
C VAL A 347 7.38 -7.02 4.59
N ASN A 348 6.19 -6.96 3.99
CA ASN A 348 6.06 -6.71 2.55
C ASN A 348 5.40 -5.36 2.21
N GLY A 349 4.75 -4.72 3.18
CA GLY A 349 4.04 -3.46 2.96
C GLY A 349 2.70 -3.65 2.27
N THR A 350 1.95 -4.69 2.65
CA THR A 350 0.80 -5.18 1.88
C THR A 350 -0.52 -5.11 2.63
N ALA A 351 -1.64 -5.21 1.90
CA ALA A 351 -2.97 -5.19 2.50
C ALA A 351 -3.14 -6.29 3.55
N VAL A 352 -2.54 -7.45 3.30
CA VAL A 352 -2.66 -8.64 4.16
C VAL A 352 -1.99 -8.49 5.52
N GLU A 353 -1.17 -7.46 5.72
CA GLU A 353 -0.43 -7.21 6.97
C GLU A 353 -1.18 -6.29 7.95
N LYS A 354 -2.45 -5.95 7.68
CA LYS A 354 -3.28 -5.10 8.55
C LYS A 354 -3.33 -5.55 10.02
N THR A 355 -3.28 -6.86 10.28
CA THR A 355 -3.21 -7.39 11.65
C THR A 355 -1.91 -6.99 12.37
N CYS A 356 -0.79 -6.91 11.64
CA CYS A 356 0.49 -6.45 12.16
C CYS A 356 0.37 -5.02 12.70
N ILE A 357 -0.13 -4.12 11.84
CA ILE A 357 -0.31 -2.71 12.14
C ILE A 357 -1.26 -2.49 13.32
N ARG A 358 -2.38 -3.22 13.36
CA ARG A 358 -3.30 -3.15 14.50
C ARG A 358 -2.65 -3.57 15.82
N ARG A 359 -1.79 -4.58 15.81
CA ARG A 359 -1.09 -5.04 17.02
C ARG A 359 -0.02 -4.06 17.44
N GLU A 360 0.72 -3.52 16.48
CA GLU A 360 1.72 -2.48 16.69
C GLU A 360 1.10 -1.22 17.30
N ALA A 361 -0.08 -0.78 16.84
CA ALA A 361 -0.80 0.33 17.45
C ALA A 361 -1.08 0.08 18.95
N GLY A 362 -1.28 -1.20 19.31
CA GLY A 362 -1.43 -1.68 20.67
C GLY A 362 -0.25 -1.37 21.60
N ILE A 363 0.98 -1.23 21.07
CA ILE A 363 2.18 -0.87 21.82
C ILE A 363 1.94 0.41 22.62
N ALA A 364 1.36 1.40 21.97
CA ALA A 364 1.18 2.74 22.52
C ALA A 364 -0.25 2.97 23.04
N ALA A 365 -1.26 2.41 22.38
CA ALA A 365 -2.67 2.63 22.69
C ALA A 365 -3.04 2.27 24.13
N GLY A 366 -2.52 1.14 24.65
CA GLY A 366 -2.80 0.70 26.02
C GLY A 366 -2.28 1.67 27.09
N ALA A 367 -1.19 2.39 26.81
CA ALA A 367 -0.61 3.39 27.70
C ALA A 367 -1.19 4.80 27.50
N GLY A 368 -2.04 4.99 26.48
CA GLY A 368 -2.60 6.31 26.12
C GLY A 368 -1.55 7.28 25.58
N VAL A 369 -0.52 6.77 24.93
CA VAL A 369 0.59 7.55 24.36
C VAL A 369 0.53 7.46 22.83
N PRO A 370 0.97 8.50 22.10
CA PRO A 370 1.01 8.42 20.63
C PRO A 370 2.16 7.54 20.15
N LEU A 371 1.91 6.84 19.03
CA LEU A 371 2.92 6.17 18.22
C LEU A 371 3.15 7.01 16.96
N VAL A 372 4.39 7.43 16.73
CA VAL A 372 4.80 8.25 15.58
C VAL A 372 5.69 7.41 14.69
N VAL A 373 5.42 7.40 13.39
CA VAL A 373 6.06 6.49 12.44
C VAL A 373 6.65 7.25 11.26
N SER A 374 7.87 6.89 10.88
CA SER A 374 8.45 7.13 9.55
C SER A 374 8.58 5.77 8.88
N SER A 375 7.83 5.54 7.80
CA SER A 375 7.80 4.27 7.07
C SER A 375 9.17 3.91 6.48
N GLY A 376 9.49 2.61 6.50
CA GLY A 376 10.72 2.07 5.92
C GLY A 376 10.54 1.48 4.53
N ASN A 377 11.59 0.90 3.97
CA ASN A 377 11.54 0.32 2.62
C ASN A 377 10.76 -0.98 2.53
N HIS A 378 10.29 -1.56 3.64
CA HIS A 378 9.33 -2.67 3.62
C HIS A 378 7.90 -2.18 3.77
N ASP A 379 7.68 -0.93 4.11
CA ASP A 379 6.36 -0.32 4.21
C ASP A 379 5.98 0.35 2.88
N SER A 380 4.69 0.65 2.70
CA SER A 380 4.16 1.27 1.49
C SER A 380 3.03 2.25 1.81
N ASP A 381 2.51 2.95 0.80
CA ASP A 381 1.27 3.74 0.89
C ASP A 381 0.10 2.96 1.53
N VAL A 382 0.02 1.65 1.30
CA VAL A 382 -0.99 0.77 1.90
C VAL A 382 -0.73 0.62 3.40
N THR A 383 0.52 0.38 3.80
CA THR A 383 0.92 0.32 5.21
C THR A 383 0.57 1.61 5.93
N GLU A 384 0.94 2.75 5.37
CA GLU A 384 0.68 4.04 6.01
C GLU A 384 -0.82 4.34 6.14
N ALA A 385 -1.62 3.97 5.13
CA ALA A 385 -3.07 4.10 5.21
C ALA A 385 -3.66 3.26 6.35
N GLN A 386 -3.12 2.04 6.57
CA GLN A 386 -3.50 1.19 7.70
C GLN A 386 -3.05 1.79 9.03
N GLN A 387 -1.83 2.31 9.11
CA GLN A 387 -1.28 2.94 10.32
C GLN A 387 -2.13 4.16 10.74
N ARG A 388 -2.47 5.04 9.78
CA ARG A 388 -3.37 6.17 10.01
C ARG A 388 -4.78 5.71 10.45
N ALA A 389 -5.27 4.60 9.92
CA ALA A 389 -6.56 4.03 10.32
C ALA A 389 -6.57 3.49 11.76
N GLU A 390 -5.42 3.07 12.28
CA GLU A 390 -5.22 2.65 13.67
C GLU A 390 -4.74 3.81 14.57
N GLU A 391 -4.96 5.06 14.15
CA GLU A 391 -4.68 6.30 14.89
C GLU A 391 -3.18 6.55 15.19
N MET A 392 -2.27 5.91 14.45
CA MET A 392 -0.85 6.26 14.48
C MET A 392 -0.59 7.59 13.77
N VAL A 393 0.48 8.28 14.18
CA VAL A 393 0.93 9.52 13.56
C VAL A 393 2.00 9.20 12.51
N VAL A 394 1.57 9.04 11.26
CA VAL A 394 2.49 8.80 10.13
C VAL A 394 3.03 10.13 9.60
N LEU A 395 4.36 10.25 9.54
CA LEU A 395 5.07 11.44 9.04
C LEU A 395 5.10 11.43 7.50
N ASP A 396 4.95 12.60 6.88
CA ASP A 396 4.77 12.77 5.42
C ASP A 396 5.64 13.89 4.84
N GLY A 397 6.79 14.15 5.48
CA GLY A 397 7.75 15.20 5.12
C GLY A 397 7.44 16.57 5.74
N GLY A 398 6.29 16.70 6.41
CA GLY A 398 5.93 17.88 7.21
C GLY A 398 6.42 17.81 8.66
N VAL A 399 6.54 18.98 9.31
CA VAL A 399 6.75 19.04 10.77
C VAL A 399 5.41 18.85 11.48
N VAL A 400 5.31 17.81 12.29
CA VAL A 400 4.14 17.47 13.10
C VAL A 400 4.41 17.74 14.58
N GLU A 401 3.48 18.38 15.28
CA GLU A 401 3.55 18.54 16.74
C GLU A 401 2.76 17.44 17.44
N VAL A 402 3.46 16.57 18.17
CA VAL A 402 2.90 15.39 18.84
C VAL A 402 3.49 15.25 20.24
N ALA A 403 2.62 15.05 21.24
CA ALA A 403 3.02 14.97 22.65
C ALA A 403 3.83 16.18 23.19
N GLY A 404 3.80 17.33 22.50
CA GLY A 404 4.60 18.51 22.82
C GLY A 404 5.99 18.55 22.17
N LEU A 405 6.26 17.64 21.22
CA LEU A 405 7.49 17.54 20.45
C LEU A 405 7.20 17.90 19.00
N ARG A 406 8.10 18.65 18.37
CA ARG A 406 8.11 18.81 16.92
C ARG A 406 8.87 17.63 16.32
N THR A 407 8.18 16.84 15.53
CA THR A 407 8.74 15.67 14.87
C THR A 407 8.70 15.88 13.36
N LEU A 408 9.77 15.46 12.68
CA LEU A 408 9.92 15.51 11.23
C LEU A 408 10.40 14.14 10.74
N GLY A 409 9.92 13.72 9.59
CA GLY A 409 10.28 12.47 8.93
C GLY A 409 9.45 12.32 7.68
N ASP A 410 9.73 11.30 6.88
CA ASP A 410 9.03 10.98 5.63
C ASP A 410 9.24 9.50 5.32
N ASP A 411 8.44 8.95 4.41
CA ASP A 411 8.63 7.60 3.88
C ASP A 411 9.98 7.43 3.18
N ASP A 412 10.48 6.20 3.24
CA ASP A 412 11.59 5.73 2.43
C ASP A 412 11.27 5.89 0.92
N PRO A 413 12.12 6.54 0.12
CA PRO A 413 11.90 6.66 -1.31
C PRO A 413 11.90 5.31 -2.06
N GLU A 414 12.53 4.28 -1.51
CA GLU A 414 12.61 2.92 -2.06
C GLU A 414 11.63 1.97 -1.34
N HIS A 415 10.82 1.24 -2.11
CA HIS A 415 10.02 0.11 -1.62
C HIS A 415 10.60 -1.22 -2.14
N ASN A 416 10.97 -2.08 -1.20
CA ASN A 416 11.70 -3.32 -1.39
C ASN A 416 10.94 -4.48 -0.74
N VAL A 417 9.99 -5.08 -1.45
CA VAL A 417 9.33 -6.28 -0.93
C VAL A 417 10.35 -7.43 -0.78
N PRO A 418 10.52 -8.02 0.41
CA PRO A 418 11.40 -9.17 0.61
C PRO A 418 11.07 -10.29 -0.38
N PHE A 419 12.10 -10.90 -0.96
CA PHE A 419 12.00 -11.96 -1.99
C PHE A 419 11.48 -11.50 -3.36
N SER A 420 11.17 -10.21 -3.54
CA SER A 420 11.00 -9.59 -4.85
C SER A 420 12.37 -9.32 -5.51
N GLN A 421 12.42 -9.40 -6.84
CA GLN A 421 13.53 -8.83 -7.61
C GLN A 421 13.24 -7.40 -8.05
N ASP A 422 11.98 -6.98 -7.91
CA ASP A 422 11.53 -5.64 -8.23
C ASP A 422 11.84 -4.76 -7.02
N ARG A 423 12.77 -3.82 -7.20
CA ARG A 423 12.93 -2.65 -6.33
C ARG A 423 12.13 -1.54 -6.97
N THR A 424 11.12 -1.05 -6.27
CA THR A 424 10.29 0.06 -6.74
C THR A 424 10.74 1.34 -6.05
N LEU A 425 10.72 2.42 -6.81
CA LEU A 425 10.91 3.75 -6.26
C LEU A 425 9.52 4.36 -6.14
N ASP A 426 9.03 4.45 -4.90
CA ASP A 426 7.75 5.09 -4.60
C ASP A 426 7.87 6.60 -4.79
N ARG A 427 9.08 7.13 -4.57
CA ARG A 427 9.43 8.52 -4.86
C ARG A 427 10.60 8.63 -5.83
N PRO A 428 10.66 9.70 -6.64
CA PRO A 428 11.75 9.91 -7.60
C PRO A 428 13.07 10.38 -6.96
N GLU A 429 13.09 10.65 -5.66
CA GLU A 429 14.29 11.11 -4.94
C GLU A 429 15.12 9.92 -4.42
N SER A 430 16.42 10.12 -4.17
CA SER A 430 17.24 9.15 -3.43
C SER A 430 17.14 9.38 -1.91
N GLU A 431 17.61 8.41 -1.14
CA GLU A 431 17.67 8.47 0.32
C GLU A 431 18.55 9.65 0.79
N GLU A 432 19.67 9.94 0.10
CA GLU A 432 20.48 11.12 0.42
C GLU A 432 19.76 12.42 0.09
N GLN A 433 18.93 12.44 -0.97
CA GLN A 433 18.11 13.60 -1.33
C GLN A 433 17.01 13.83 -0.29
N LEU A 434 16.38 12.77 0.22
CA LEU A 434 15.49 12.82 1.37
C LEU A 434 16.22 13.43 2.58
N GLY A 435 17.40 12.93 2.95
CA GLY A 435 18.20 13.48 4.05
C GLY A 435 18.52 14.97 3.88
N ALA A 436 18.89 15.38 2.66
CA ALA A 436 19.15 16.79 2.35
C ALA A 436 17.91 17.67 2.44
N ARG A 437 16.74 17.15 2.05
CA ARG A 437 15.44 17.84 2.16
C ARG A 437 15.00 17.98 3.61
N MET A 438 15.14 16.91 4.41
CA MET A 438 14.87 16.93 5.85
C MET A 438 15.76 17.94 6.58
N LEU A 439 17.06 17.98 6.24
CA LEU A 439 18.00 18.97 6.78
C LEU A 439 17.57 20.41 6.48
N GLN A 440 17.13 20.69 5.25
CA GLN A 440 16.64 22.01 4.87
C GLN A 440 15.37 22.39 5.62
N ALA A 441 14.44 21.45 5.80
CA ALA A 441 13.21 21.67 6.56
C ALA A 441 13.49 21.96 8.05
N ALA A 442 14.38 21.18 8.66
CA ALA A 442 14.81 21.35 10.05
C ALA A 442 15.59 22.66 10.27
N ALA A 443 16.41 23.10 9.31
CA ALA A 443 17.11 24.39 9.39
C ALA A 443 16.13 25.59 9.39
N ALA A 444 15.03 25.49 8.64
CA ALA A 444 14.01 26.55 8.61
C ALA A 444 13.20 26.62 9.91
N ARG A 445 12.92 25.46 10.52
CA ARG A 445 12.20 25.35 11.78
C ARG A 445 12.77 24.16 12.56
N PRO A 446 13.67 24.41 13.54
CA PRO A 446 14.28 23.33 14.30
C PRO A 446 13.24 22.39 14.91
N VAL A 447 13.56 21.11 15.00
CA VAL A 447 12.68 20.05 15.48
C VAL A 447 13.27 19.37 16.71
N ASP A 448 12.44 18.68 17.47
CA ASP A 448 12.88 17.87 18.61
C ASP A 448 13.36 16.49 18.11
N VAL A 449 12.62 15.86 17.21
CA VAL A 449 12.91 14.52 16.68
C VAL A 449 12.89 14.53 15.15
N LEU A 450 13.86 13.86 14.55
CA LEU A 450 13.92 13.59 13.12
C LEU A 450 14.01 12.07 12.91
N LEU A 451 13.04 11.49 12.21
CA LEU A 451 12.99 10.06 11.88
C LEU A 451 13.24 9.87 10.38
N VAL A 452 14.16 8.98 10.02
CA VAL A 452 14.37 8.50 8.65
C VAL A 452 14.71 7.02 8.73
N HIS A 453 14.32 6.21 7.75
CA HIS A 453 14.66 4.79 7.81
C HIS A 453 16.12 4.51 7.40
N GLN A 454 16.57 5.11 6.30
CA GLN A 454 17.81 4.72 5.62
C GLN A 454 19.07 5.38 6.20
N PRO A 455 20.15 4.59 6.40
CA PRO A 455 21.47 5.11 6.76
C PRO A 455 22.01 6.14 5.77
N ALA A 456 21.68 6.05 4.48
CA ALA A 456 22.09 7.04 3.48
C ALA A 456 21.51 8.44 3.76
N ALA A 457 20.24 8.52 4.20
CA ALA A 457 19.62 9.77 4.65
C ALA A 457 20.26 10.26 5.96
N SER A 458 20.47 9.35 6.92
CA SER A 458 21.01 9.70 8.24
C SER A 458 22.45 10.20 8.17
N VAL A 459 23.28 9.69 7.25
CA VAL A 459 24.65 10.19 7.02
C VAL A 459 24.63 11.66 6.61
N VAL A 460 23.69 12.08 5.75
CA VAL A 460 23.56 13.50 5.37
C VAL A 460 23.21 14.37 6.57
N LEU A 461 22.30 13.88 7.43
CA LEU A 461 21.87 14.60 8.63
C LEU A 461 22.98 14.68 9.67
N MET A 462 23.61 13.55 10.00
CA MET A 462 24.57 13.43 11.09
C MET A 462 25.96 13.98 10.77
N THR A 463 26.26 14.26 9.49
CA THR A 463 27.49 14.96 9.08
C THR A 463 27.32 16.49 9.00
N ALA A 464 26.09 16.99 9.11
CA ALA A 464 25.85 18.43 9.20
C ALA A 464 26.35 19.00 10.54
N ALA A 465 26.86 20.24 10.51
CA ALA A 465 27.35 20.90 11.72
C ALA A 465 26.23 21.24 12.73
N ASP A 466 25.01 21.43 12.21
CA ASP A 466 23.78 21.57 12.99
C ASP A 466 22.64 20.96 12.16
N PRO A 467 22.17 19.74 12.50
CA PRO A 467 21.07 19.08 11.81
C PRO A 467 19.72 19.79 11.97
N GLY A 468 19.61 20.77 12.88
CA GLY A 468 18.34 21.40 13.23
C GLY A 468 17.40 20.47 14.00
N ALA A 469 17.91 19.39 14.61
CA ALA A 469 17.16 18.42 15.40
C ALA A 469 17.82 18.20 16.78
N ARG A 470 17.12 17.63 17.76
CA ARG A 470 17.71 17.20 19.05
C ARG A 470 18.03 15.71 19.07
N LEU A 471 17.19 14.94 18.39
CA LEU A 471 17.30 13.50 18.21
C LEU A 471 17.12 13.15 16.73
N VAL A 472 18.00 12.30 16.19
CA VAL A 472 17.88 11.71 14.84
C VAL A 472 17.90 10.20 14.97
N LEU A 473 16.84 9.52 14.53
CA LEU A 473 16.71 8.06 14.59
C LEU A 473 16.65 7.45 13.19
N TRP A 474 17.27 6.29 13.03
CA TRP A 474 17.20 5.49 11.79
C TRP A 474 17.48 4.01 12.04
N GLY A 475 17.17 3.15 11.07
CA GLY A 475 17.28 1.69 11.19
C GLY A 475 17.91 1.01 9.97
N HIS A 476 17.16 0.09 9.35
CA HIS A 476 17.44 -0.64 8.10
C HIS A 476 18.53 -1.72 8.17
N PHE A 477 19.65 -1.49 8.85
CA PHE A 477 20.75 -2.47 8.89
C PHE A 477 20.55 -3.60 9.90
N HIS A 478 19.45 -3.55 10.67
CA HIS A 478 19.18 -4.47 11.76
C HIS A 478 20.38 -4.54 12.71
N SER A 479 21.09 -3.44 12.93
CA SER A 479 22.31 -3.42 13.71
C SER A 479 22.45 -2.09 14.40
N GLU A 480 22.62 -2.15 15.71
CA GLU A 480 22.79 -0.95 16.51
C GLU A 480 24.12 -0.24 16.21
N ALA A 481 24.07 1.09 16.15
CA ALA A 481 25.25 1.95 16.20
C ALA A 481 24.91 3.31 16.83
N GLY A 482 25.65 3.67 17.89
CA GLY A 482 25.45 4.93 18.62
C GLY A 482 25.36 4.70 20.13
N PRO A 483 24.87 5.70 20.89
CA PRO A 483 24.48 7.03 20.41
C PRO A 483 25.69 7.82 19.88
N THR A 484 25.50 8.52 18.77
CA THR A 484 26.46 9.49 18.22
C THR A 484 26.05 10.89 18.68
N VAL A 485 26.98 11.66 19.26
CA VAL A 485 26.71 13.04 19.69
C VAL A 485 27.41 14.02 18.76
N VAL A 486 26.66 14.90 18.14
CA VAL A 486 27.17 16.02 17.33
C VAL A 486 27.05 17.29 18.15
N GLU A 487 28.18 17.80 18.64
CA GLU A 487 28.24 19.07 19.35
C GLU A 487 28.22 20.24 18.35
N HIS A 488 27.39 21.24 18.63
CA HIS A 488 27.21 22.43 17.81
C HIS A 488 28.12 23.57 18.29
N ALA A 489 28.31 24.58 17.44
CA ALA A 489 29.17 25.73 17.77
C ALA A 489 28.73 26.54 19.01
N ASP A 490 27.46 26.42 19.42
CA ASP A 490 26.91 27.10 20.59
C ASP A 490 26.90 26.22 21.86
N GLY A 491 27.53 25.04 21.82
CA GLY A 491 27.62 24.08 22.92
C GLY A 491 26.37 23.22 23.10
N SER A 492 25.29 23.45 22.35
CA SER A 492 24.20 22.48 22.26
C SER A 492 24.60 21.26 21.42
N TRP A 493 23.80 20.20 21.41
CA TRP A 493 24.12 19.00 20.66
C TRP A 493 22.90 18.33 20.03
N THR A 494 23.16 17.46 19.05
CA THR A 494 22.22 16.50 18.48
C THR A 494 22.66 15.09 18.84
N VAL A 495 21.73 14.24 19.24
CA VAL A 495 21.96 12.81 19.42
C VAL A 495 21.44 12.06 18.20
N GLY A 496 22.28 11.24 17.58
CA GLY A 496 21.89 10.30 16.53
C GLY A 496 21.97 8.86 17.02
N MET A 497 21.01 8.02 16.63
CA MET A 497 21.03 6.59 16.94
C MET A 497 20.61 5.76 15.73
N GLN A 498 21.48 4.84 15.30
CA GLN A 498 21.08 3.73 14.46
C GLN A 498 20.48 2.66 15.37
N GLU A 499 19.17 2.52 15.29
CA GLU A 499 18.42 1.53 16.02
C GLU A 499 18.70 0.13 15.43
N GLY A 500 18.68 -0.89 16.30
CA GLY A 500 18.90 -2.27 15.93
C GLY A 500 17.75 -2.87 15.13
N THR A 501 17.14 -3.93 15.64
CA THR A 501 15.88 -4.45 15.08
C THR A 501 14.96 -4.80 16.21
N ALA A 502 13.78 -4.21 16.28
CA ALA A 502 12.78 -4.58 17.29
C ALA A 502 12.14 -5.94 17.01
N GLY A 503 12.18 -6.42 15.77
CA GLY A 503 11.69 -7.75 15.40
C GLY A 503 12.71 -8.89 15.60
N GLY A 504 13.95 -8.57 15.95
CA GLY A 504 15.04 -9.55 16.03
C GLY A 504 15.32 -10.23 14.69
N VAL A 505 15.13 -9.49 13.59
CA VAL A 505 15.20 -10.02 12.23
C VAL A 505 16.66 -10.12 11.78
N ARG A 506 17.05 -11.25 11.20
CA ARG A 506 18.34 -11.37 10.51
C ARG A 506 18.14 -11.02 9.04
N GLN A 507 19.17 -10.45 8.40
CA GLN A 507 19.13 -10.18 6.96
C GLN A 507 18.54 -11.37 6.19
N PRO A 508 17.55 -11.13 5.32
CA PRO A 508 16.81 -12.18 4.65
C PRO A 508 17.76 -13.04 3.81
N THR A 509 17.89 -14.29 4.20
CA THR A 509 18.32 -15.34 3.25
C THR A 509 17.09 -16.17 2.93
N ILE A 510 17.08 -16.87 1.79
CA ILE A 510 16.04 -17.86 1.44
C ILE A 510 15.81 -18.88 2.57
N THR A 511 16.75 -19.00 3.52
CA THR A 511 16.73 -19.97 4.62
C THR A 511 16.61 -19.38 6.02
N SER A 512 16.61 -18.06 6.17
CA SER A 512 16.59 -17.35 7.46
C SER A 512 15.83 -16.05 7.29
N PHE A 513 14.56 -16.07 7.68
CA PHE A 513 13.74 -14.90 7.87
C PHE A 513 13.08 -15.06 9.25
N SER A 514 13.19 -14.05 10.12
CA SER A 514 12.38 -14.04 11.34
C SER A 514 10.96 -13.85 10.86
N THR A 515 10.11 -14.85 11.07
CA THR A 515 8.71 -14.71 10.71
C THR A 515 8.01 -13.90 11.78
N PRO A 516 6.90 -13.23 11.49
CA PRO A 516 6.17 -12.49 12.51
C PRO A 516 5.68 -13.35 13.71
N PHE A 517 5.78 -14.69 13.59
CA PHE A 517 5.29 -15.71 14.53
C PHE A 517 6.41 -16.58 15.11
N SER A 518 7.65 -16.07 15.12
CA SER A 518 8.79 -16.72 15.76
C SER A 518 9.40 -15.86 16.85
N PRO A 519 10.04 -16.49 17.86
CA PRO A 519 10.99 -15.78 18.71
C PRO A 519 12.05 -15.03 17.87
N PRO A 520 12.60 -13.92 18.39
CA PRO A 520 13.73 -13.21 17.80
C PRO A 520 14.87 -14.16 17.37
N LEU A 521 15.40 -13.96 16.15
CA LEU A 521 16.53 -14.76 15.63
C LEU A 521 17.90 -14.16 15.95
N LYS A 522 17.91 -12.91 16.39
CA LYS A 522 19.03 -12.18 16.99
C LYS A 522 18.46 -11.27 18.08
N SER A 523 19.32 -10.53 18.80
CA SER A 523 18.86 -9.53 19.76
C SER A 523 17.81 -8.63 19.11
N ALA A 524 16.68 -8.49 19.81
CA ALA A 524 15.63 -7.56 19.46
C ALA A 524 15.70 -6.36 20.41
N ASP A 525 15.88 -5.17 19.86
CA ASP A 525 16.39 -4.02 20.62
C ASP A 525 15.39 -2.86 20.58
N VAL A 526 15.20 -2.19 21.71
CA VAL A 526 14.44 -0.92 21.83
C VAL A 526 15.21 0.08 22.70
N TYR A 527 14.92 1.37 22.54
CA TYR A 527 15.75 2.44 23.07
C TYR A 527 14.94 3.47 23.84
N PHE A 528 15.38 3.81 25.04
CA PHE A 528 14.81 4.90 25.82
C PHE A 528 15.67 6.14 25.72
N TYR A 529 15.07 7.25 25.32
CA TYR A 529 15.74 8.55 25.19
C TYR A 529 15.25 9.48 26.28
N PHE A 530 16.18 10.08 27.01
CA PHE A 530 15.87 11.03 28.08
C PHE A 530 16.09 12.44 27.56
N ARG A 531 15.04 13.25 27.60
CA ARG A 531 14.99 14.63 27.11
C ARG A 531 14.88 15.57 28.30
N ASP A 532 15.78 16.54 28.41
CA ASP A 532 15.65 17.64 29.36
C ASP A 532 14.44 18.51 28.98
N ASP A 533 13.54 18.75 29.94
CA ASP A 533 12.27 19.44 29.69
C ASP A 533 12.47 20.92 29.32
N ALA A 534 13.50 21.55 29.88
CA ALA A 534 13.78 22.96 29.69
C ALA A 534 14.39 23.22 28.30
N THR A 535 15.45 22.50 27.94
CA THR A 535 16.25 22.74 26.73
C THR A 535 15.82 21.90 25.54
N GLY A 536 15.14 20.79 25.79
CA GLY A 536 14.77 19.79 24.79
C GLY A 536 15.92 18.91 24.31
N LEU A 537 17.12 19.03 24.90
CA LEU A 537 18.28 18.22 24.55
C LEU A 537 18.15 16.80 25.10
N ILE A 538 18.67 15.83 24.36
CA ILE A 538 18.74 14.44 24.81
C ILE A 538 19.95 14.29 25.74
N THR A 539 19.71 13.95 26.99
CA THR A 539 20.71 13.82 28.07
C THR A 539 21.11 12.37 28.34
N GLY A 540 20.42 11.40 27.73
CA GLY A 540 20.95 10.05 27.65
C GLY A 540 20.09 9.10 26.84
N VAL A 541 20.66 7.92 26.60
CA VAL A 541 20.04 6.79 25.92
C VAL A 541 20.21 5.55 26.79
N GLN A 542 19.17 4.73 26.90
CA GLN A 542 19.22 3.45 27.62
C GLN A 542 18.59 2.35 26.75
N PRO A 543 19.42 1.48 26.15
CA PRO A 543 18.94 0.31 25.42
C PRO A 543 18.31 -0.75 26.31
N VAL A 544 17.36 -1.50 25.73
CA VAL A 544 16.83 -2.75 26.28
C VAL A 544 16.88 -3.80 25.18
N HIS A 545 17.55 -4.91 25.46
CA HIS A 545 17.81 -6.00 24.53
C HIS A 545 17.04 -7.25 24.94
N PHE A 546 16.28 -7.82 24.01
CA PHE A 546 15.62 -9.10 24.17
C PHE A 546 16.38 -10.14 23.35
N THR A 547 17.16 -10.98 24.02
CA THR A 547 18.01 -11.96 23.33
C THR A 547 17.18 -13.12 22.77
N PRO A 548 17.71 -13.90 21.80
CA PRO A 548 17.04 -15.10 21.28
C PRO A 548 16.72 -16.16 22.35
N ASP A 549 17.46 -16.16 23.46
CA ASP A 549 17.31 -17.12 24.57
C ASP A 549 16.30 -16.63 25.63
N ALA A 550 15.55 -15.56 25.33
CA ALA A 550 14.56 -14.93 26.20
C ALA A 550 15.15 -14.23 27.45
N GLU A 551 16.46 -14.00 27.49
CA GLU A 551 17.08 -13.09 28.47
C GLU A 551 16.82 -11.64 28.06
N VAL A 552 16.48 -10.80 29.03
CA VAL A 552 16.29 -9.36 28.84
C VAL A 552 17.46 -8.61 29.47
N VAL A 553 18.23 -7.90 28.66
CA VAL A 553 19.35 -7.08 29.14
C VAL A 553 18.92 -5.62 29.11
N ILE A 554 18.78 -5.02 30.29
CA ILE A 554 18.60 -3.57 30.41
C ILE A 554 19.97 -2.96 30.63
N ASP A 555 20.43 -2.13 29.69
CA ASP A 555 21.74 -1.50 29.77
C ASP A 555 21.76 -0.35 30.77
N ASP A 556 22.96 0.05 31.18
CA ASP A 556 23.14 1.29 31.93
C ASP A 556 22.91 2.48 31.00
N ARG A 557 22.35 3.57 31.56
CA ARG A 557 22.10 4.79 30.80
C ARG A 557 23.41 5.40 30.28
N VAL A 558 23.54 5.50 28.97
CA VAL A 558 24.60 6.23 28.28
C VAL A 558 24.30 7.72 28.34
N VAL A 559 25.17 8.51 28.97
CA VAL A 559 25.02 9.97 29.06
C VAL A 559 25.50 10.60 27.75
N THR A 560 24.65 11.42 27.13
CA THR A 560 24.93 12.06 25.83
C THR A 560 25.35 13.53 25.95
N GLY A 561 25.17 14.14 27.12
CA GLY A 561 25.59 15.51 27.41
C GLY A 561 25.07 15.97 28.77
N ASP A 562 25.70 17.00 29.32
CA ASP A 562 25.27 17.65 30.56
C ASP A 562 24.76 19.06 30.26
N VAL A 563 23.50 19.32 30.62
CA VAL A 563 22.88 20.63 30.42
C VAL A 563 23.47 21.70 31.31
N ASP A 564 24.17 21.35 32.39
CA ASP A 564 24.88 22.27 33.28
C ASP A 564 26.18 22.81 32.68
N ASP A 565 26.72 22.14 31.66
CA ASP A 565 27.89 22.59 30.90
C ASP A 565 27.54 23.56 29.76
N LEU A 566 26.25 23.73 29.45
CA LEU A 566 25.80 24.66 28.41
C LEU A 566 26.22 26.12 28.70
N PRO A 567 26.68 26.87 27.67
CA PRO A 567 26.83 28.31 27.79
C PRO A 567 25.53 28.97 28.24
N ALA A 568 25.62 29.96 29.14
CA ALA A 568 24.44 30.59 29.75
C ALA A 568 23.48 31.20 28.71
N GLU A 569 24.02 31.80 27.64
CA GLU A 569 23.24 32.35 26.53
C GLU A 569 22.50 31.25 25.75
N THR A 570 23.17 30.13 25.48
CA THR A 570 22.57 28.96 24.82
C THR A 570 21.46 28.36 25.68
N ARG A 571 21.73 28.14 26.97
CA ARG A 571 20.73 27.63 27.92
C ARG A 571 19.51 28.54 28.01
N ALA A 572 19.72 29.86 28.06
CA ALA A 572 18.62 30.83 28.11
C ALA A 572 17.75 30.77 26.84
N ARG A 573 18.40 30.75 25.66
CA ARG A 573 17.72 30.64 24.36
C ARG A 573 16.91 29.34 24.23
N LEU A 574 17.48 28.21 24.64
CA LEU A 574 16.82 26.90 24.54
C LEU A 574 15.67 26.76 25.52
N SER A 575 15.83 27.27 26.75
CA SER A 575 14.78 27.25 27.78
C SER A 575 13.68 28.30 27.60
N GLY A 576 13.80 29.17 26.61
CA GLY A 576 12.88 30.30 26.41
C GLY A 576 12.93 31.33 27.54
N SER A 577 13.95 31.28 28.40
CA SER A 577 14.13 32.27 29.46
C SER A 577 14.73 33.55 28.88
N THR A 578 14.01 34.65 29.00
CA THR A 578 14.53 35.97 28.59
C THR A 578 15.61 36.38 29.61
N PRO A 579 16.81 36.83 29.19
CA PRO A 579 17.78 37.31 30.15
C PRO A 579 17.20 38.51 30.91
N SER A 580 17.12 38.40 32.24
CA SER A 580 16.87 39.58 33.08
C SER A 580 17.96 40.60 32.77
N PRO A 581 17.62 41.86 32.46
CA PRO A 581 18.62 42.88 32.19
C PRO A 581 19.47 43.03 33.45
N THR A 582 20.74 42.65 33.36
CA THR A 582 21.73 42.89 34.40
C THR A 582 21.71 44.37 34.71
N ALA A 583 21.27 44.74 35.91
CA ALA A 583 21.34 46.13 36.36
C ALA A 583 22.81 46.54 36.37
N THR A 584 23.19 47.41 35.45
CA THR A 584 24.47 48.09 35.47
C THR A 584 24.54 48.89 36.78
N PRO A 585 25.52 48.65 37.67
CA PRO A 585 25.68 49.49 38.85
C PRO A 585 26.15 50.85 38.37
N THR A 586 25.26 51.85 38.42
CA THR A 586 25.64 53.26 38.35
C THR A 586 26.43 53.58 39.62
N GLY A 587 27.68 54.00 39.42
CA GLY A 587 28.57 54.48 40.49
C GLY A 587 28.19 55.84 41.06
#